data_AF-A0A225DNE0-F1
#
_entry.id   AF-A0A225DNE0-F1
#
_cell.length_a   1.000
_cell.length_b   1.000
_cell.length_c   1.000
_cell.angle_alpha   90.00
_cell.angle_beta   90.00
_cell.angle_gamma   90.00
#
_symmetry.space_group_name_H-M   'P 1'
#
loop_
_entity.id
_entity.type
_entity.pdbx_description
1 polymer ?
#
loop_
_entity_poly.entity_id
_entity_poly.type
_entity_poly.pdbx_seq_one_letter_code
_entity_poly.pdbx_strand_id
1 'polypeptide(L)'
;MSNSTVDYAELLREAIKQARANAPRAVHDLLRCASQANEAVAGVTGGAAVLELAPINQGENAEPTYQLQLRKVDSEAPPSDLGVYSVSAAGYPIRRWYSRNAWEVDPEKSVQEFLTVMALENHFKWMVSTPDSRLVLLVTFFQQNGSAPPKPANGRA
;
A
#
# COMPACT_ATOMS: atom_id res chain seq x y z
N MET A 1 18.40 -28.80 -41.47
CA MET A 1 17.69 -27.70 -40.81
C MET A 1 16.84 -28.32 -39.72
N SER A 2 17.19 -28.09 -38.45
CA SER A 2 16.48 -28.65 -37.29
C SER A 2 15.32 -27.73 -36.95
N ASN A 3 14.08 -28.17 -37.19
CA ASN A 3 12.89 -27.55 -36.64
C ASN A 3 12.83 -27.89 -35.15
N SER A 4 13.29 -26.97 -34.30
CA SER A 4 12.99 -27.00 -32.88
C SER A 4 11.47 -26.82 -32.71
N THR A 5 10.73 -27.91 -32.60
CA THR A 5 9.39 -27.92 -32.02
C THR A 5 9.53 -27.38 -30.60
N VAL A 6 9.18 -26.12 -30.42
CA VAL A 6 9.06 -25.50 -29.12
C VAL A 6 8.08 -26.35 -28.30
N ASP A 7 8.57 -27.00 -27.25
CA ASP A 7 7.70 -27.74 -26.34
C ASP A 7 6.95 -26.72 -25.46
N TYR A 8 5.76 -26.35 -25.93
CA TYR A 8 4.87 -25.44 -25.23
C TYR A 8 4.51 -25.92 -23.81
N ALA A 9 4.56 -27.23 -23.53
CA ALA A 9 4.32 -27.74 -22.18
C ALA A 9 5.52 -27.46 -21.26
N GLU A 10 6.74 -27.48 -21.78
CA GLU A 10 7.95 -27.10 -21.04
C GLU A 10 7.98 -25.60 -20.77
N LEU A 11 7.64 -24.77 -21.77
CA LEU A 11 7.50 -23.31 -21.59
C LEU A 11 6.43 -22.95 -20.56
N LEU A 12 5.28 -23.63 -20.59
CA LEU A 12 4.19 -23.40 -19.64
C LEU A 12 4.61 -23.79 -18.21
N ARG A 13 5.33 -24.90 -18.04
CA ARG A 13 5.84 -25.32 -16.72
C ARG A 13 6.83 -24.32 -16.14
N GLU A 14 7.78 -23.84 -16.94
CA GLU A 14 8.75 -22.83 -16.49
C GLU A 14 8.06 -21.49 -16.19
N ALA A 15 7.07 -21.08 -16.98
CA ALA A 15 6.27 -19.88 -16.69
C ALA A 15 5.51 -20.00 -15.35
N ILE A 16 4.89 -21.15 -15.07
CA ILE A 16 4.21 -21.41 -13.79
C ILE A 16 5.20 -21.39 -12.62
N LYS A 17 6.38 -21.98 -12.80
CA LYS A 17 7.44 -21.99 -11.78
C LYS A 17 7.94 -20.59 -11.47
N GLN A 18 8.15 -19.76 -12.50
CA GLN A 18 8.53 -18.36 -12.34
C GLN A 18 7.43 -17.55 -11.65
N ALA A 19 6.16 -17.74 -12.04
CA ALA A 19 5.01 -17.10 -11.40
C ALA A 19 4.94 -17.44 -9.89
N ARG A 20 5.14 -18.71 -9.53
CA ARG A 20 5.17 -19.15 -8.12
C ARG A 20 6.34 -18.55 -7.34
N ALA A 21 7.50 -18.36 -7.97
CA ALA A 21 8.64 -17.71 -7.32
C ALA A 21 8.46 -16.19 -7.15
N ASN A 22 7.73 -15.55 -8.07
CA ASN A 22 7.53 -14.10 -8.09
C ASN A 22 6.42 -13.64 -7.14
N ALA A 23 5.40 -14.45 -6.87
CA ALA A 23 4.29 -14.08 -5.98
C ALA A 23 4.74 -13.69 -4.56
N PRO A 24 5.55 -14.50 -3.84
CA PRO A 24 6.07 -14.10 -2.53
C PRO A 24 6.95 -12.84 -2.60
N ARG A 25 7.68 -12.67 -3.70
CA ARG A 25 8.56 -11.51 -3.90
C ARG A 25 7.76 -10.21 -4.06
N ALA A 26 6.68 -10.22 -4.84
CA ALA A 26 5.83 -9.05 -5.02
C ALA A 26 5.14 -8.62 -3.71
N VAL A 27 4.68 -9.60 -2.90
CA VAL A 27 4.16 -9.33 -1.55
C VAL A 27 5.24 -8.67 -0.68
N HIS A 28 6.45 -9.22 -0.66
CA HIS A 28 7.57 -8.65 0.09
C HIS A 28 7.93 -7.23 -0.38
N ASP A 29 7.96 -6.99 -1.69
CA ASP A 29 8.21 -5.67 -2.27
C ASP A 29 7.14 -4.65 -1.82
N LEU A 30 5.86 -5.04 -1.83
CA LEU A 30 4.76 -4.19 -1.35
C LEU A 30 4.90 -3.85 0.13
N LEU A 31 5.15 -4.87 0.98
CA LEU A 31 5.34 -4.68 2.43
C LEU A 31 6.54 -3.78 2.71
N ARG A 32 7.66 -4.00 2.01
CA ARG A 32 8.87 -3.18 2.15
C ARG A 32 8.61 -1.72 1.76
N CYS A 33 7.96 -1.47 0.63
CA CYS A 33 7.64 -0.11 0.19
C CYS A 33 6.71 0.61 1.19
N ALA A 34 5.70 -0.11 1.71
CA ALA A 34 4.80 0.44 2.72
C ALA A 34 5.53 0.73 4.04
N SER A 35 6.45 -0.15 4.47
CA SER A 35 7.28 0.08 5.67
C SER A 35 8.17 1.31 5.53
N GLN A 36 8.83 1.49 4.38
CA GLN A 36 9.65 2.67 4.11
C GLN A 36 8.81 3.97 4.11
N ALA A 37 7.61 3.92 3.55
CA ALA A 37 6.69 5.05 3.61
C ALA A 37 6.20 5.33 5.04
N ASN A 38 5.98 4.28 5.85
CA ASN A 38 5.64 4.44 7.26
C ASN A 38 6.77 5.09 8.06
N GLU A 39 8.03 4.72 7.83
CA GLU A 39 9.18 5.37 8.47
C GLU A 39 9.22 6.88 8.17
N ALA A 40 8.93 7.26 6.92
CA ALA A 40 8.84 8.67 6.53
C ALA A 40 7.69 9.40 7.26
N VAL A 41 6.51 8.78 7.34
CA VAL A 41 5.35 9.32 8.07
C VAL A 41 5.66 9.47 9.56
N ALA A 42 6.25 8.46 10.19
CA ALA A 42 6.62 8.49 11.59
C ALA A 42 7.66 9.59 11.87
N GLY A 43 8.68 9.73 10.99
CA GLY A 43 9.68 10.79 11.10
C GLY A 43 9.10 12.20 11.02
N VAL A 44 8.15 12.43 10.11
CA VAL A 44 7.48 13.74 9.93
C VAL A 44 6.51 14.03 11.08
N THR A 45 5.78 13.03 11.56
CA THR A 45 4.77 13.22 12.61
C THR A 45 5.29 13.09 14.03
N GLY A 46 6.58 12.79 14.22
CA GLY A 46 7.14 12.48 15.53
C GLY A 46 6.52 11.24 16.17
N GLY A 47 6.05 10.29 15.34
CA GLY A 47 5.34 9.09 15.78
C GLY A 47 3.86 9.29 16.10
N ALA A 48 3.28 10.47 15.87
CA ALA A 48 1.85 10.72 16.14
C ALA A 48 0.90 10.02 15.15
N ALA A 49 1.40 9.58 13.98
CA ALA A 49 0.65 8.78 13.04
C ALA A 49 1.47 7.60 12.50
N VAL A 50 0.77 6.53 12.14
CA VAL A 50 1.32 5.30 11.59
C VAL A 50 0.62 4.99 10.27
N LEU A 51 1.42 4.73 9.24
CA LEU A 51 0.96 4.18 7.98
C LEU A 51 1.04 2.65 8.07
N GLU A 52 -0.11 2.00 7.92
CA GLU A 52 -0.25 0.56 8.06
C GLU A 52 -0.74 -0.05 6.75
N LEU A 53 -0.19 -1.20 6.39
CA LEU A 53 -0.68 -2.03 5.31
C LEU A 53 -1.43 -3.24 5.90
N ALA A 54 -2.73 -3.08 6.14
CA ALA A 54 -3.55 -4.07 6.81
C ALA A 54 -4.07 -5.14 5.84
N PRO A 55 -3.93 -6.45 6.13
CA PRO A 55 -4.44 -7.50 5.25
C PRO A 55 -5.97 -7.51 5.22
N ILE A 56 -6.55 -7.75 4.05
CA ILE A 56 -7.98 -7.99 3.86
C ILE A 56 -8.20 -9.50 3.70
N ASN A 57 -8.89 -10.12 4.66
CA ASN A 57 -9.22 -11.55 4.59
C ASN A 57 -10.40 -11.76 3.64
N GLN A 58 -10.14 -12.31 2.45
CA GLN A 58 -11.13 -12.61 1.41
C GLN A 58 -11.55 -14.08 1.35
N GLY A 59 -10.98 -14.92 2.22
CA GLY A 59 -11.20 -16.37 2.22
C GLY A 59 -10.01 -17.16 1.69
N GLU A 60 -10.17 -18.47 1.64
CA GLU A 60 -9.13 -19.41 1.24
C GLU A 60 -8.91 -19.35 -0.29
N ASN A 61 -7.65 -19.24 -0.73
CA ASN A 61 -7.22 -19.12 -2.13
C ASN A 61 -7.44 -17.76 -2.83
N ALA A 62 -7.82 -16.72 -2.09
CA ALA A 62 -7.89 -15.37 -2.64
C ALA A 62 -6.50 -14.76 -2.90
N GLU A 63 -6.42 -13.81 -3.83
CA GLU A 63 -5.21 -13.01 -4.07
C GLU A 63 -4.84 -12.22 -2.80
N PRO A 64 -3.56 -12.20 -2.38
CA PRO A 64 -3.12 -11.41 -1.23
C PRO A 64 -3.47 -9.93 -1.42
N THR A 65 -4.39 -9.44 -0.59
CA THR A 65 -4.93 -8.09 -0.71
C THR A 65 -4.77 -7.33 0.58
N TYR A 66 -4.43 -6.05 0.46
CA TYR A 66 -4.10 -5.19 1.58
C TYR A 66 -4.75 -3.82 1.45
N GLN A 67 -5.22 -3.27 2.56
CA GLN A 67 -5.62 -1.89 2.68
C GLN A 67 -4.47 -1.05 3.22
N LEU A 68 -4.07 -0.02 2.48
CA LEU A 68 -3.18 1.00 3.01
C LEU A 68 -4.01 2.00 3.79
N GLN A 69 -3.67 2.20 5.05
CA GLN A 69 -4.43 3.05 5.96
C GLN A 69 -3.51 3.90 6.83
N LEU A 70 -3.92 5.13 7.10
CA LEU A 70 -3.24 6.03 8.02
C LEU A 70 -4.01 6.09 9.34
N ARG A 71 -3.33 5.81 10.45
CA ARG A 71 -3.89 5.82 11.80
C ARG A 71 -3.20 6.87 12.64
N LYS A 72 -3.97 7.60 13.45
CA LYS A 72 -3.42 8.42 14.52
C LYS A 72 -3.15 7.53 15.73
N VAL A 73 -1.95 7.63 16.31
CA VAL A 73 -1.59 6.89 17.53
C VAL A 73 -2.44 7.39 18.70
N ASP A 74 -2.82 6.48 19.59
CA ASP A 74 -3.69 6.75 20.75
C ASP A 74 -5.04 7.40 20.42
N SER A 75 -5.57 7.12 19.22
CA SER A 75 -6.88 7.59 18.79
C SER A 75 -7.83 6.43 18.50
N GLU A 76 -9.06 6.55 19.00
CA GLU A 76 -10.17 5.64 18.68
C GLU A 76 -10.85 5.98 17.34
N ALA A 77 -10.44 7.08 16.69
CA ALA A 77 -10.98 7.46 15.40
C ALA A 77 -10.67 6.38 14.34
N PRO A 78 -11.59 6.15 13.38
CA PRO A 78 -11.36 5.18 12.33
C PRO A 78 -10.13 5.54 11.47
N PRO A 79 -9.37 4.54 10.98
CA PRO A 79 -8.26 4.77 10.06
C PRO A 79 -8.71 5.53 8.81
N SER A 80 -7.84 6.39 8.30
CA SER A 80 -8.04 7.03 7.00
C SER A 80 -7.60 6.09 5.89
N ASP A 81 -8.54 5.74 5.01
CA ASP A 81 -8.28 4.90 3.83
C ASP A 81 -7.44 5.65 2.78
N LEU A 82 -6.38 4.99 2.30
CA LEU A 82 -5.45 5.47 1.26
C LEU A 82 -5.44 4.59 0.01
N GLY A 83 -6.23 3.52 -0.01
CA GLY A 83 -6.39 2.62 -1.14
C GLY A 83 -6.14 1.16 -0.80
N VAL A 84 -6.49 0.30 -1.75
CA VAL A 84 -6.31 -1.15 -1.67
C VAL A 84 -5.30 -1.60 -2.70
N TYR A 85 -4.48 -2.58 -2.34
CA TYR A 85 -3.47 -3.20 -3.19
C TYR A 85 -3.71 -4.71 -3.22
N SER A 86 -3.90 -5.29 -4.41
CA SER A 86 -3.98 -6.74 -4.61
C SER A 86 -2.76 -7.22 -5.38
N VAL A 87 -2.12 -8.27 -4.88
CA VAL A 87 -1.00 -8.94 -5.54
C VAL A 87 -1.57 -10.06 -6.41
N SER A 88 -1.33 -9.98 -7.72
CA SER A 88 -1.79 -11.03 -8.62
C SER A 88 -1.23 -12.41 -8.24
N ALA A 89 -1.90 -13.48 -8.68
CA ALA A 89 -1.44 -14.85 -8.44
C ALA A 89 0.00 -15.14 -8.97
N ALA A 90 0.49 -14.36 -9.95
CA ALA A 90 1.85 -14.46 -10.49
C ALA A 90 2.86 -13.50 -9.83
N GLY A 91 2.42 -12.71 -8.84
CA GLY A 91 3.18 -11.65 -8.18
C GLY A 91 2.97 -10.29 -8.79
N TYR A 92 3.40 -10.10 -10.04
CA TYR A 92 3.16 -8.86 -10.78
C TYR A 92 2.13 -9.10 -11.89
N PRO A 93 1.22 -8.13 -12.16
CA PRO A 93 1.15 -6.81 -11.55
C PRO A 93 0.60 -6.80 -10.12
N ILE A 94 0.91 -5.74 -9.39
CA ILE A 94 0.17 -5.34 -8.18
C ILE A 94 -0.88 -4.33 -8.62
N ARG A 95 -2.14 -4.64 -8.39
CA ARG A 95 -3.29 -3.79 -8.75
C ARG A 95 -3.65 -2.86 -7.61
N ARG A 96 -4.09 -1.64 -7.91
CA ARG A 96 -4.48 -0.64 -6.91
C ARG A 96 -5.88 -0.10 -7.15
N TRP A 97 -6.62 0.11 -6.06
CA TRP A 97 -7.87 0.86 -5.99
C TRP A 97 -7.69 2.11 -5.12
N TYR A 98 -8.48 3.15 -5.39
CA TYR A 98 -8.38 4.41 -4.64
C TYR A 98 -8.95 4.32 -3.21
N SER A 99 -9.81 3.34 -2.93
CA SER A 99 -10.39 3.07 -1.61
C SER A 99 -10.84 1.62 -1.50
N ARG A 100 -11.14 1.18 -0.28
CA ARG A 100 -11.74 -0.12 0.00
C ARG A 100 -13.11 -0.29 -0.61
N ASN A 101 -13.98 0.70 -0.47
CA ASN A 101 -15.31 0.66 -1.07
C ASN A 101 -15.25 0.52 -2.60
N ALA A 102 -14.27 1.17 -3.25
CA ALA A 102 -14.10 1.03 -4.70
C ALA A 102 -13.75 -0.40 -5.11
N TRP A 103 -12.85 -1.02 -4.35
CA TRP A 103 -12.47 -2.41 -4.55
C TRP A 103 -13.64 -3.37 -4.27
N GLU A 104 -14.42 -3.15 -3.21
CA GLU A 104 -15.59 -3.98 -2.88
C GLU A 104 -16.71 -3.89 -3.92
N VAL A 105 -16.90 -2.72 -4.54
CA VAL A 105 -17.92 -2.49 -5.57
C VAL A 105 -17.50 -3.05 -6.93
N ASP A 106 -16.23 -2.87 -7.33
CA ASP A 106 -15.70 -3.31 -8.62
C ASP A 106 -14.26 -3.86 -8.47
N PRO A 107 -14.13 -5.11 -7.99
CA PRO A 107 -12.83 -5.71 -7.67
C PRO A 107 -11.99 -6.04 -8.91
N GLU A 108 -12.56 -5.97 -10.11
CA GLU A 108 -11.83 -6.22 -11.37
C GLU A 108 -11.28 -4.92 -11.98
N LYS A 109 -11.82 -3.76 -11.59
CA LYS A 109 -11.49 -2.47 -12.19
C LYS A 109 -10.53 -1.66 -11.33
N SER A 110 -9.27 -2.05 -11.37
CA SER A 110 -8.19 -1.29 -10.71
C SER A 110 -7.99 0.09 -11.37
N VAL A 111 -7.59 1.09 -10.59
CA VAL A 111 -7.26 2.43 -11.11
C VAL A 111 -5.82 2.53 -11.59
N GLN A 112 -4.96 1.61 -11.15
CA GLN A 112 -3.55 1.59 -11.50
C GLN A 112 -2.97 0.19 -11.31
N GLU A 113 -2.01 -0.17 -12.17
CA GLU A 113 -1.25 -1.40 -12.07
C GLU A 113 0.25 -1.09 -11.98
N PHE A 114 0.93 -1.80 -11.08
CA PHE A 114 2.38 -1.74 -10.95
C PHE A 114 2.98 -3.01 -11.53
N LEU A 115 3.59 -2.89 -12.71
CA LEU A 115 4.20 -4.04 -13.41
C LEU A 115 5.57 -4.44 -12.82
N THR A 116 6.20 -3.56 -12.05
CA THR A 116 7.55 -3.76 -11.50
C THR A 116 7.71 -3.12 -10.12
N VAL A 117 8.71 -3.57 -9.36
CA VAL A 117 9.10 -2.97 -8.08
C VAL A 117 9.45 -1.48 -8.21
N MET A 118 10.11 -1.08 -9.30
CA MET A 118 10.49 0.32 -9.52
C MET A 118 9.27 1.23 -9.67
N ALA A 119 8.24 0.77 -10.38
CA ALA A 119 6.98 1.50 -10.50
C ALA A 119 6.27 1.64 -9.15
N LEU A 120 6.28 0.58 -8.34
CA LEU A 120 5.72 0.58 -6.99
C LEU A 120 6.48 1.55 -6.05
N GLU A 121 7.80 1.50 -6.05
CA GLU A 121 8.65 2.39 -5.25
C GLU A 121 8.44 3.86 -5.62
N ASN A 122 8.38 4.17 -6.91
CA ASN A 122 8.13 5.52 -7.39
C ASN A 122 6.75 6.04 -6.94
N HIS A 123 5.75 5.18 -6.91
CA HIS A 123 4.42 5.51 -6.38
C HIS A 123 4.46 5.81 -4.89
N PHE A 124 5.09 4.97 -4.07
CA PHE A 124 5.22 5.25 -2.63
C PHE A 124 6.04 6.50 -2.35
N LYS A 125 7.13 6.74 -3.09
CA LYS A 125 7.91 7.99 -3.04
C LYS A 125 7.03 9.20 -3.37
N TRP A 126 6.27 9.13 -4.46
CA TRP A 126 5.33 10.19 -4.84
C TRP A 126 4.31 10.45 -3.74
N MET A 127 3.73 9.40 -3.14
CA MET A 127 2.76 9.54 -2.05
C MET A 127 3.34 10.27 -0.82
N VAL A 128 4.60 10.05 -0.45
CA VAL A 128 5.17 10.70 0.74
C VAL A 128 5.78 12.08 0.46
N SER A 129 6.04 12.42 -0.79
CA SER A 129 6.79 13.64 -1.16
C SER A 129 5.97 14.69 -1.92
N THR A 130 4.79 14.34 -2.44
CA THR A 130 3.98 15.26 -3.24
C THR A 130 2.96 15.98 -2.37
N PRO A 131 2.94 17.32 -2.33
CA PRO A 131 2.00 18.09 -1.49
C PRO A 131 0.53 17.75 -1.73
N ASP A 132 0.16 17.47 -2.97
CA ASP A 132 -1.21 17.14 -3.38
C ASP A 132 -1.56 15.66 -3.14
N SER A 133 -0.63 14.86 -2.62
CA SER A 133 -0.94 13.49 -2.28
C SER A 133 -1.91 13.46 -1.08
N ARG A 134 -2.88 12.55 -1.13
CA ARG A 134 -3.82 12.35 -0.01
C ARG A 134 -3.08 12.06 1.31
N LEU A 135 -1.97 11.33 1.26
CA LEU A 135 -1.17 11.02 2.44
C LEU A 135 -0.57 12.28 3.07
N VAL A 136 0.06 13.14 2.26
CA VAL A 136 0.68 14.38 2.76
C VAL A 136 -0.38 15.30 3.32
N LEU A 137 -1.52 15.48 2.63
CA LEU A 137 -2.64 16.28 3.12
C LEU A 137 -3.14 15.81 4.49
N LEU A 138 -3.31 14.50 4.68
CA LEU A 138 -3.75 13.94 5.96
C LEU A 138 -2.71 14.09 7.07
N VAL A 139 -1.42 13.87 6.75
CA VAL A 139 -0.32 14.07 7.70
C VAL A 139 -0.24 15.52 8.15
N THR A 140 -0.33 16.49 7.23
CA THR A 140 -0.35 17.91 7.56
C THR A 140 -1.55 18.28 8.43
N PHE A 141 -2.74 17.74 8.13
CA PHE A 141 -3.93 17.93 8.95
C PHE A 141 -3.73 17.41 10.39
N PHE A 142 -3.07 16.26 10.56
CA PHE A 142 -2.76 15.73 11.89
C PHE A 142 -1.76 16.60 12.67
N GLN A 143 -0.75 17.15 12.00
CA GLN A 143 0.20 18.08 12.65
C GLN A 143 -0.48 19.37 13.12
N GLN A 144 -1.37 19.93 12.29
CA GLN A 144 -2.11 21.16 12.63
C GLN A 144 -3.08 20.95 13.80
N ASN A 145 -3.79 19.83 13.83
CA ASN A 145 -4.77 19.54 14.90
C ASN A 145 -4.15 18.89 16.15
N GLY A 146 -2.90 18.44 16.10
CA GLY A 146 -2.12 18.03 17.28
C GLY A 146 -1.59 19.21 18.09
N SER A 147 -1.56 20.41 17.48
CA SER A 147 -1.10 21.64 18.11
C SER A 147 -2.28 22.37 18.77
N ALA A 148 -2.85 21.79 19.83
CA ALA A 148 -3.74 22.56 20.70
C ALA A 148 -2.90 23.69 21.36
N PRO A 149 -3.38 24.95 21.37
CA PRO A 149 -2.66 26.02 22.05
C PRO A 149 -2.50 25.68 23.53
N PRO A 150 -1.38 26.07 24.17
CA PRO A 150 -1.18 25.80 25.59
C PRO A 150 -2.39 26.34 26.37
N LYS A 151 -2.97 25.50 27.24
CA LYS A 151 -3.99 25.94 28.20
C LYS A 151 -3.46 27.22 28.87
N PRO A 152 -4.21 28.32 28.89
CA PRO A 152 -3.81 29.47 29.68
C PRO A 152 -3.64 28.99 31.12
N ALA A 153 -2.45 29.22 31.68
CA ALA A 153 -2.21 29.02 33.09
C ALA A 153 -3.28 29.83 33.82
N ASN A 154 -4.15 29.17 34.56
CA ASN A 154 -5.12 29.81 35.45
C ASN A 154 -4.31 30.49 36.57
N GLY A 155 -3.74 31.65 36.27
CA GLY A 155 -3.36 32.63 37.26
C GLY A 155 -4.62 33.34 37.71
N ARG A 156 -5.14 32.98 38.88
CA ARG A 156 -5.96 33.90 39.65
C ARG A 156 -5.24 34.16 40.98
N ALA A 157 -5.00 35.45 41.17
CA ALA A 157 -4.55 36.11 42.38
C ALA A 157 -5.52 35.88 43.55
#